data_AF-A0A0Q5JID9-F1
#
_entry.id   AF-A0A0Q5JID9-F1
#
_cell.length_a   1.000
_cell.length_b   1.000
_cell.length_c   1.000
_cell.angle_alpha   90.00
_cell.angle_beta   90.00
_cell.angle_gamma   90.00
#
_symmetry.space_group_name_H-M   'P 1'
#
loop_
_entity.id
_entity.type
_entity.pdbx_description
1 polymer ?
#
loop_
_entity_poly.entity_id
_entity_poly.type
_entity_poly.pdbx_seq_one_letter_code
_entity_poly.pdbx_strand_id
1 'polypeptide(L)' 'MSAVHPSPAVHDRVRHLVGTVRWAPAPVWGESADEHRRFALYVAGSMLAWAVAGLVSAALIGAVLDLVL' A
#
# COMPACT_ATOMS: atom_id res chain seq x y z
N MET A 1 -23.87 -16.69 -25.58
CA MET A 1 -22.45 -16.92 -25.26
C MET A 1 -22.13 -16.12 -24.01
N SER A 2 -21.99 -16.79 -22.86
CA SER A 2 -21.71 -16.11 -21.58
C SER A 2 -20.25 -15.69 -21.54
N ALA A 3 -19.99 -14.38 -21.45
CA ALA A 3 -18.64 -13.85 -21.31
C ALA A 3 -18.09 -14.25 -19.94
N VAL A 4 -17.17 -15.22 -19.91
CA VAL A 4 -16.38 -15.52 -18.72
C VAL A 4 -15.40 -14.37 -18.54
N HIS A 5 -15.73 -13.43 -17.65
CA HIS A 5 -14.75 -12.43 -17.24
C HIS A 5 -13.63 -13.17 -16.49
N PRO A 6 -12.37 -13.16 -16.98
CA PRO A 6 -11.28 -13.68 -16.18
C PRO A 6 -11.23 -12.85 -14.90
N SER A 7 -11.44 -13.49 -13.75
CA SER A 7 -11.26 -12.84 -12.47
C SER A 7 -9.86 -12.25 -12.47
N PRO A 8 -9.68 -10.92 -12.39
CA PRO A 8 -8.36 -10.34 -12.36
C PRO A 8 -7.61 -10.99 -11.20
N ALA A 9 -6.41 -11.50 -11.48
CA ALA A 9 -5.56 -12.03 -10.43
C ALA A 9 -5.48 -10.97 -9.33
N VAL A 10 -5.54 -11.39 -8.06
CA VAL A 10 -5.50 -10.47 -6.90
C VAL A 10 -4.36 -9.45 -7.04
N HIS A 11 -3.24 -9.90 -7.61
CA HIS A 11 -2.09 -9.08 -7.98
C HIS A 11 -2.45 -7.87 -8.88
N ASP A 12 -3.24 -8.04 -9.93
CA ASP A 12 -3.61 -6.94 -10.85
C ASP A 12 -4.58 -5.95 -10.20
N ARG A 13 -5.48 -6.45 -9.35
CA ARG A 13 -6.39 -5.58 -8.57
C ARG A 13 -5.60 -4.74 -7.56
N VAL A 14 -4.61 -5.33 -6.88
CA VAL A 14 -3.71 -4.63 -5.97
C VAL A 14 -2.86 -3.61 -6.73
N ARG A 15 -2.27 -3.98 -7.87
CA ARG A 15 -1.46 -3.06 -8.69
C ARG A 15 -2.28 -1.87 -9.19
N HIS A 16 -3.52 -2.11 -9.63
CA HIS A 16 -4.43 -1.05 -10.04
C HIS A 16 -4.82 -0.14 -8.87
N LEU A 17 -5.17 -0.71 -7.71
CA LEU A 17 -5.45 0.05 -6.48
C LEU A 17 -4.26 0.90 -6.05
N VAL A 18 -3.05 0.33 -6.02
CA VAL A 18 -1.82 1.06 -5.68
C VAL A 18 -1.58 2.18 -6.70
N GLY A 19 -1.80 1.93 -7.99
CA GLY A 19 -1.72 2.95 -9.03
C GLY A 19 -2.71 4.10 -8.79
N THR A 20 -3.99 3.77 -8.55
CA THR A 20 -5.03 4.76 -8.29
C THR A 20 -4.77 5.55 -7.00
N VAL A 21 -4.36 4.88 -5.92
CA VAL A 21 -4.07 5.50 -4.63
C VAL A 21 -2.79 6.35 -4.70
N ARG A 22 -1.76 5.90 -5.42
CA ARG A 22 -0.52 6.65 -5.63
C ARG A 22 -0.75 7.99 -6.32
N TRP A 23 -1.70 8.03 -7.25
CA TRP A 23 -2.05 9.24 -8.00
C TRP A 23 -3.25 9.98 -7.42
N ALA A 24 -3.87 9.45 -6.37
CA ALA A 24 -4.89 10.17 -5.64
C ALA A 24 -4.22 11.31 -4.85
N PRO A 25 -4.72 12.55 -4.96
CA PRO A 25 -4.22 13.64 -4.14
C PRO A 25 -4.35 13.25 -2.66
N ALA A 26 -3.32 13.53 -1.86
CA ALA A 26 -3.31 13.20 -0.45
C ALA A 26 -4.55 13.82 0.22
N PRO A 27 -5.35 13.03 0.96
CA PRO A 27 -6.50 13.58 1.67
C PRO A 27 -6.00 14.65 2.64
N VAL A 28 -6.66 15.80 2.65
CA VAL A 28 -6.43 16.86 3.63
C VAL A 28 -7.39 16.67 4.81
N TRP A 29 -7.05 17.25 5.95
CA TRP A 29 -7.97 17.29 7.09
C TRP A 29 -9.19 18.14 6.69
N GLY A 30 -10.33 17.48 6.49
CA GLY A 30 -11.58 18.12 6.04
C GLY A 30 -12.45 18.58 7.21
N GLU A 31 -13.69 19.01 6.92
CA GLU A 31 -14.65 19.40 7.97
C GLU A 31 -15.60 18.24 8.32
N SER A 32 -15.76 17.27 7.42
CA SER A 32 -16.69 16.16 7.60
C SER A 32 -16.06 14.93 8.25
N ALA A 33 -16.85 14.14 8.98
CA ALA A 33 -16.38 12.91 9.64
C ALA A 33 -15.81 11.86 8.66
N ASP A 34 -16.35 11.81 7.44
CA ASP A 34 -15.86 10.90 6.39
C ASP A 34 -14.49 11.32 5.83
N GLU A 35 -14.22 12.61 5.71
CA GLU A 35 -12.90 13.13 5.32
C GLU A 35 -11.86 12.86 6.40
N HIS A 36 -12.22 13.09 7.67
CA HIS A 36 -11.37 12.74 8.82
C HIS A 36 -11.01 11.25 8.84
N ARG A 37 -11.98 10.38 8.58
CA ARG A 37 -11.73 8.93 8.51
C ARG A 37 -10.77 8.57 7.38
N ARG A 38 -10.95 9.14 6.18
CA ARG A 38 -10.04 8.92 5.04
C ARG A 38 -8.62 9.41 5.36
N PHE A 39 -8.48 10.58 5.98
CA PHE A 39 -7.20 11.10 6.43
C PHE A 39 -6.54 10.18 7.47
N ALA A 40 -7.28 9.76 8.50
CA ALA A 40 -6.75 8.88 9.54
C ALA A 40 -6.30 7.52 8.98
N LEU A 41 -7.09 6.94 8.06
CA LEU A 41 -6.72 5.71 7.36
C LEU A 41 -5.46 5.89 6.49
N TYR A 42 -5.35 7.03 5.80
CA TYR A 42 -4.16 7.35 5.01
C TYR A 42 -2.91 7.46 5.90
N VAL A 43 -3.00 8.19 7.03
CA VAL A 43 -1.88 8.35 7.96
C VAL A 43 -1.50 7.01 8.58
N ALA A 44 -2.47 6.27 9.13
CA ALA A 44 -2.21 4.96 9.74
C ALA A 44 -1.62 3.97 8.73
N GLY A 45 -2.17 3.93 7.51
CA GLY A 45 -1.66 3.11 6.42
C GLY A 45 -0.25 3.50 6.01
N SER A 46 0.05 4.80 5.95
CA SER A 46 1.38 5.31 5.59
C SER A 46 2.42 4.96 6.67
N MET A 47 2.09 5.15 7.95
CA MET A 47 2.99 4.78 9.05
C MET A 47 3.28 3.28 9.04
N LEU A 48 2.24 2.46 8.85
CA LEU A 48 2.40 1.00 8.76
C LEU A 48 3.25 0.59 7.55
N ALA A 49 3.02 1.19 6.39
CA ALA A 49 3.80 0.92 5.18
C ALA A 49 5.28 1.24 5.38
N TRP A 50 5.60 2.38 6.00
CA TRP A 50 6.99 2.75 6.31
C TRP A 50 7.63 1.84 7.36
N ALA A 51 6.87 1.41 8.39
CA ALA A 51 7.37 0.46 9.36
C ALA A 51 7.73 -0.89 8.71
N VAL A 52 6.84 -1.43 7.87
CA VAL A 52 7.07 -2.67 7.12
C VAL A 52 8.26 -2.51 6.16
N ALA A 53 8.34 -1.39 5.44
CA ALA A 53 9.47 -1.11 4.55
C ALA A 53 10.81 -1.09 5.31
N GLY A 54 10.85 -0.47 6.50
CA GLY A 54 12.02 -0.47 7.37
C GLY A 54 12.41 -1.87 7.83
N LEU A 55 11.44 -2.68 8.27
CA LEU A 55 11.65 -4.08 8.66
C LEU A 55 12.18 -4.93 7.51
N VAL A 56 11.58 -4.83 6.34
CA VAL A 56 12.06 -5.53 5.13
C VAL A 56 13.47 -5.08 4.77
N SER A 57 13.77 -3.79 4.84
CA SER A 57 15.11 -3.27 4.55
C SER A 57 16.15 -3.82 5.54
N ALA A 58 15.83 -3.84 6.83
CA ALA A 58 16.71 -4.42 7.85
C ALA A 58 16.94 -5.92 7.64
N ALA A 59 15.89 -6.68 7.32
CA ALA A 59 15.98 -8.10 7.03
C ALA A 59 16.85 -8.38 5.78
N LEU A 60 16.69 -7.58 4.72
CA LEU A 60 17.51 -7.68 3.51
C LEU A 60 18.98 -7.38 3.80
N ILE A 61 19.27 -6.35 4.60
CA ILE A 61 20.65 -6.05 5.03
C ILE A 61 21.23 -7.24 5.80
N GLY A 62 20.48 -7.80 6.75
CA GLY A 62 20.90 -8.99 7.49
C GLY A 62 21.19 -10.19 6.57
N ALA A 63 20.31 -10.45 5.60
CA ALA A 63 20.49 -11.53 4.64
C ALA A 63 21.71 -11.32 3.71
N VAL A 64 21.97 -10.07 3.31
CA VAL A 64 23.17 -9.75 2.52
C VAL A 64 24.44 -9.93 3.33
N LEU A 65 24.44 -9.51 4.60
CA LEU A 65 25.59 -9.70 5.50
C LEU A 65 25.86 -11.18 5.75
N ASP A 66 24.83 -11.98 6.01
CA ASP A 66 24.92 -13.44 6.17
C ASP A 66 25.44 -14.16 4.92
N LEU A 67 25.15 -13.62 3.73
CA LEU A 67 25.67 -14.18 2.48
C LEU A 67 27.16 -13.86 2.25
N VAL A 68 27.64 -12.74 2.79
CA VAL A 68 28.99 -12.20 2.50
C VAL A 68 30.03 -12.58 3.57
N LEU A 69 29.60 -12.77 4.82
CA LEU A 69 30.45 -13.15 5.97
C LEU A 69 30.45 -14.67 6.21
#